data_AF-A0A925WKE4-F1
#
_entry.id   AF-A0A925WKE4-F1
#
_cell.length_a   1.000
_cell.length_b   1.000
_cell.length_c   1.000
_cell.angle_alpha   90.00
_cell.angle_beta   90.00
_cell.angle_gamma   90.00
#
_symmetry.space_group_name_H-M   'P 1'
#
loop_
_entity.id
_entity.type
_entity.pdbx_description
1 polymer ?
#
loop_
_entity_poly.entity_id
_entity_poly.type
_entity_poly.pdbx_seq_one_letter_code
_entity_poly.pdbx_strand_id
1 'polypeptide(L)'
;MQNLYPGINPHLNSALQSPYGDWVPFHSSTIMRLVDVLEAALPPYYYTVAERSLQLQRIAPDVSLHQVRNRPDIAVYRAALAPTVAVYPAATAMPPTLVLPLDDDVEEEPRVMSVVVYHFGEDSEDIPITRFELLSPGNKPGGGHAKTYLRNRRATIEAGLNLVEIDWLHETPPITNRMPSYPARQPDAYPYSILITDPRPLPTSGMTAVYSFRVSDPVPSLWVPLADDERVLVDFGQAYNNTFERQRVFAMKTHYDQLPARF
;
A
#
# COMPACT_ATOMS: atom_id res chain seq x y z
N MET A 1 -7.02 24.02 -7.46
CA MET A 1 -5.71 24.68 -7.27
C MET A 1 -4.68 23.57 -7.39
N GLN A 2 -3.61 23.77 -8.16
CA GLN A 2 -2.62 22.72 -8.36
C GLN A 2 -1.66 22.60 -7.17
N ASN A 3 -1.10 21.41 -6.97
CA ASN A 3 -0.02 21.22 -6.01
C ASN A 3 1.23 22.00 -6.48
N LEU A 4 1.82 22.82 -5.61
CA LEU A 4 3.03 23.61 -5.96
C LEU A 4 4.35 22.87 -5.67
N TYR A 5 4.28 21.60 -5.25
CA TYR A 5 5.42 20.73 -4.97
C TYR A 5 5.44 19.52 -5.92
N PRO A 6 6.61 18.98 -6.30
CA PRO A 6 6.70 17.73 -7.04
C PRO A 6 6.18 16.54 -6.20
N GLY A 7 6.52 16.53 -4.91
CA GLY A 7 6.12 15.51 -3.95
C GLY A 7 4.87 15.88 -3.16
N ILE A 8 4.75 15.26 -1.98
CA ILE A 8 3.71 15.57 -0.99
C ILE A 8 3.80 17.04 -0.58
N ASN A 9 2.68 17.76 -0.60
CA ASN A 9 2.58 19.15 -0.22
C ASN A 9 2.77 19.32 1.30
N PRO A 10 3.85 19.97 1.79
CA PRO A 10 4.16 20.02 3.20
C PRO A 10 3.23 20.96 3.98
N HIS A 11 2.70 22.01 3.35
CA HIS A 11 1.74 22.93 3.98
C HIS A 11 0.42 22.21 4.27
N LEU A 12 -0.11 21.47 3.28
CA LEU A 12 -1.27 20.60 3.49
C LEU A 12 -0.96 19.53 4.55
N ASN A 13 0.18 18.83 4.41
CA ASN A 13 0.47 17.67 5.25
C ASN A 13 0.69 18.07 6.73
N SER A 14 1.29 19.25 6.96
CA SER A 14 1.39 19.89 8.28
C SER A 14 0.02 20.25 8.87
N ALA A 15 -0.94 20.69 8.06
CA ALA A 15 -2.31 20.93 8.50
C ALA A 15 -3.07 19.61 8.79
N LEU A 16 -2.88 18.58 7.98
CA LEU A 16 -3.52 17.27 8.13
C LEU A 16 -2.99 16.47 9.34
N GLN A 17 -1.72 16.61 9.71
CA GLN A 17 -1.12 16.00 10.90
C GLN A 17 -1.23 16.88 12.18
N SER A 18 -1.89 18.03 12.10
CA SER A 18 -2.23 18.80 13.31
C SER A 18 -3.28 18.07 14.18
N PRO A 19 -3.41 18.37 15.49
CA PRO A 19 -4.40 17.74 16.38
C PRO A 19 -5.87 17.93 15.99
N TYR A 20 -6.14 18.84 15.06
CA TYR A 20 -7.46 19.12 14.48
C TYR A 20 -7.45 18.97 12.94
N GLY A 21 -6.53 18.14 12.42
CA GLY A 21 -6.31 17.92 11.00
C GLY A 21 -7.33 16.97 10.37
N ASP A 22 -7.79 17.29 9.17
CA ASP A 22 -8.78 16.52 8.43
C ASP A 22 -8.18 15.30 7.70
N TRP A 23 -7.39 14.49 8.42
CA TRP A 23 -6.81 13.27 7.87
C TRP A 23 -7.88 12.29 7.38
N VAL A 24 -8.99 12.11 8.10
CA VAL A 24 -10.04 11.12 7.76
C VAL A 24 -10.74 11.44 6.41
N PRO A 25 -11.18 12.69 6.14
CA PRO A 25 -11.63 13.08 4.81
C PRO A 25 -10.56 12.89 3.72
N PHE A 26 -9.32 13.31 3.97
CA PHE A 26 -8.21 13.20 3.01
C PHE A 26 -7.86 11.75 2.66
N HIS A 27 -7.84 10.87 3.67
CA HIS A 27 -7.57 9.44 3.58
C HIS A 27 -8.64 8.73 2.74
N SER A 28 -9.91 8.87 3.13
CA SER A 28 -11.05 8.28 2.41
C SER A 28 -11.11 8.75 0.95
N SER A 29 -10.82 10.03 0.72
CA SER A 29 -10.80 10.63 -0.62
C SER A 29 -9.66 10.10 -1.49
N THR A 30 -8.48 9.90 -0.90
CA THR A 30 -7.32 9.30 -1.58
C THR A 30 -7.57 7.85 -1.95
N ILE A 31 -8.25 7.07 -1.11
CA ILE A 31 -8.63 5.69 -1.44
C ILE A 31 -9.54 5.65 -2.68
N MET A 32 -10.47 6.58 -2.82
CA MET A 32 -11.27 6.71 -4.06
C MET A 32 -10.41 7.13 -5.27
N ARG A 33 -9.38 7.97 -5.09
CA ARG A 33 -8.46 8.34 -6.20
C ARG A 33 -7.45 7.26 -6.54
N LEU A 34 -7.13 6.37 -5.61
CA LEU A 34 -6.34 5.18 -5.87
C LEU A 34 -7.16 4.15 -6.65
N VAL A 35 -8.46 3.99 -6.34
CA VAL A 35 -9.42 3.25 -7.19
C VAL A 35 -9.49 3.86 -8.60
N ASP A 36 -9.73 5.16 -8.75
CA ASP A 36 -9.76 5.84 -10.07
C ASP A 36 -8.49 5.55 -10.91
N VAL A 37 -7.32 5.47 -10.27
CA VAL A 37 -6.01 5.22 -10.91
C VAL A 37 -5.81 3.75 -11.25
N LEU A 38 -6.22 2.83 -10.36
CA LEU A 38 -6.07 1.39 -10.57
C LEU A 38 -7.02 0.88 -11.66
N GLU A 39 -8.30 1.26 -11.64
CA GLU A 39 -9.27 0.91 -12.69
C GLU A 39 -8.82 1.37 -14.09
N ALA A 40 -8.06 2.46 -14.18
CA ALA A 40 -7.53 2.98 -15.43
C ALA A 40 -6.22 2.31 -15.90
N ALA A 41 -5.58 1.48 -15.06
CA ALA A 41 -4.25 0.92 -15.29
C ALA A 41 -4.19 -0.62 -15.21
N LEU A 42 -5.17 -1.27 -14.57
CA LEU A 42 -5.24 -2.72 -14.46
C LEU A 42 -5.43 -3.41 -15.83
N PRO A 43 -4.82 -4.60 -16.03
CA PRO A 43 -5.10 -5.41 -17.21
C PRO A 43 -6.50 -6.04 -17.14
N PRO A 44 -7.04 -6.55 -18.28
CA PRO A 44 -8.29 -7.29 -18.30
C PRO A 44 -8.33 -8.42 -17.26
N TYR A 45 -9.53 -8.76 -16.79
CA TYR A 45 -9.78 -9.72 -15.70
C TYR A 45 -9.34 -9.27 -14.30
N TYR A 46 -8.83 -8.06 -14.12
CA TYR A 46 -8.63 -7.46 -12.79
C TYR A 46 -9.57 -6.28 -12.54
N TYR A 47 -9.99 -6.11 -11.29
CA TYR A 47 -10.83 -5.00 -10.82
C TYR A 47 -10.53 -4.66 -9.36
N THR A 48 -11.01 -3.51 -8.88
CA THR A 48 -10.81 -3.07 -7.49
C THR A 48 -12.09 -2.99 -6.66
N VAL A 49 -11.94 -3.19 -5.35
CA VAL A 49 -12.98 -2.96 -4.35
C VAL A 49 -12.41 -2.08 -3.23
N ALA A 50 -13.11 -1.00 -2.89
CA ALA A 50 -12.80 -0.16 -1.73
C ALA A 50 -13.46 -0.73 -0.47
N GLU A 51 -12.72 -1.53 0.28
CA GLU A 51 -13.21 -2.29 1.43
C GLU A 51 -13.00 -1.59 2.77
N ARG A 52 -13.79 -2.01 3.78
CA ARG A 52 -13.53 -1.73 5.20
C ARG A 52 -12.70 -2.86 5.80
N SER A 53 -11.40 -2.89 5.50
CA SER A 53 -10.36 -3.77 6.07
C SER A 53 -10.91 -5.02 6.77
N LEU A 54 -11.35 -5.97 5.94
CA LEU A 54 -11.54 -7.38 6.28
C LEU A 54 -12.18 -7.66 7.66
N GLN A 55 -13.51 -7.81 7.64
CA GLN A 55 -13.99 -9.11 8.08
C GLN A 55 -13.61 -10.11 6.99
N LEU A 56 -12.55 -10.91 7.21
CA LEU A 56 -12.40 -12.17 6.46
C LEU A 56 -13.54 -13.08 6.91
N GLN A 57 -14.72 -12.93 6.32
CA GLN A 57 -15.83 -13.87 6.50
C GLN A 57 -15.44 -15.17 5.82
N ARG A 58 -14.78 -16.03 6.60
CA ARG A 58 -14.51 -17.44 6.39
C ARG A 58 -15.51 -18.08 5.42
N ILE A 59 -15.13 -18.16 4.14
CA ILE A 59 -15.86 -18.92 3.13
C ILE A 59 -15.70 -20.40 3.51
N ALA A 60 -16.71 -20.88 4.22
CA ALA A 60 -16.83 -22.25 4.67
C ALA A 60 -18.31 -22.63 4.61
N PRO A 61 -18.82 -22.99 3.42
CA PRO A 61 -19.93 -23.93 3.36
C PRO A 61 -19.51 -25.20 4.11
N ASP A 62 -20.40 -25.69 4.97
CA ASP A 62 -20.16 -26.73 5.98
C ASP A 62 -19.39 -27.97 5.46
N VAL A 63 -18.10 -28.06 5.79
CA VAL A 63 -17.30 -29.28 5.63
C VAL A 63 -16.53 -29.54 6.93
N SER A 64 -16.75 -30.72 7.51
CA SER A 64 -16.22 -31.08 8.84
C SER A 64 -14.69 -31.14 8.88
N LEU A 65 -14.09 -30.63 9.96
CA LEU A 65 -12.64 -30.60 10.21
C LEU A 65 -12.00 -32.00 10.27
N HIS A 66 -11.64 -32.57 9.11
CA HIS A 66 -10.87 -33.81 8.98
C HIS A 66 -9.56 -33.58 8.22
N GLN A 67 -8.47 -33.52 8.98
CA GLN A 67 -7.09 -33.86 8.61
C GLN A 67 -6.68 -33.71 7.12
N VAL A 68 -6.41 -32.48 6.66
CA VAL A 68 -5.57 -32.27 5.46
C VAL A 68 -4.13 -32.00 5.90
N ARG A 69 -3.45 -33.06 6.33
CA ARG A 69 -2.02 -33.03 6.71
C ARG A 69 -1.14 -33.27 5.48
N ASN A 70 -1.32 -32.44 4.45
CA ASN A 70 -0.64 -32.64 3.17
C ASN A 70 0.84 -32.21 3.25
N ARG A 71 1.70 -33.11 2.76
CA ARG A 71 3.12 -32.83 2.51
C ARG A 71 3.26 -32.10 1.17
N PRO A 72 4.36 -31.37 0.93
CA PRO A 72 4.71 -30.94 -0.41
C PRO A 72 5.12 -32.17 -1.24
N ASP A 73 4.27 -32.59 -2.19
CA ASP A 73 4.64 -33.57 -3.21
C ASP A 73 5.40 -32.89 -4.36
N ILE A 74 6.22 -33.68 -5.06
CA ILE A 74 7.27 -33.19 -5.96
C ILE A 74 6.68 -32.60 -7.25
N ALA A 75 6.88 -31.31 -7.48
CA ALA A 75 6.61 -30.66 -8.76
C ALA A 75 7.65 -31.08 -9.81
N VAL A 76 7.23 -31.90 -10.78
CA VAL A 76 8.07 -32.32 -11.91
C VAL A 76 8.09 -31.22 -12.96
N TYR A 77 9.21 -30.51 -13.09
CA TYR A 77 9.42 -29.52 -14.14
C TYR A 77 9.39 -30.16 -15.53
N ARG A 78 8.31 -29.93 -16.28
CA ARG A 78 8.20 -30.26 -17.70
C ARG A 78 8.61 -29.05 -18.53
N ALA A 79 9.83 -29.07 -19.07
CA ALA A 79 10.33 -27.98 -19.91
C ALA A 79 9.44 -27.80 -21.16
N ALA A 80 8.79 -26.63 -21.26
CA ALA A 80 7.98 -26.23 -22.40
C ALA A 80 8.32 -24.77 -22.76
N LEU A 81 8.85 -24.63 -23.98
CA LEU A 81 9.06 -23.45 -24.84
C LEU A 81 8.82 -22.03 -24.25
N ALA A 82 9.81 -21.15 -24.49
CA ALA A 82 9.88 -19.81 -23.92
C ALA A 82 8.61 -18.95 -24.10
N PRO A 83 8.16 -18.22 -23.05
CA PRO A 83 7.05 -17.30 -23.16
C PRO A 83 7.40 -16.11 -24.06
N THR A 84 6.44 -15.65 -24.87
CA THR A 84 6.54 -14.38 -25.60
C THR A 84 6.53 -13.22 -24.61
N VAL A 85 7.67 -12.56 -24.44
CA VAL A 85 7.83 -11.42 -23.53
C VAL A 85 6.91 -10.26 -23.97
N ALA A 86 5.95 -9.91 -23.12
CA ALA A 86 5.18 -8.68 -23.25
C ALA A 86 6.12 -7.48 -23.06
N VAL A 87 6.38 -6.73 -24.14
CA VAL A 87 7.26 -5.55 -24.11
C VAL A 87 6.49 -4.35 -23.59
N TYR A 88 6.43 -4.23 -22.26
CA TYR A 88 5.97 -3.01 -21.61
C TYR A 88 6.90 -1.83 -21.96
N PRO A 89 6.36 -0.63 -22.26
CA PRO A 89 7.20 0.54 -22.51
C PRO A 89 7.99 0.89 -21.25
N ALA A 90 9.27 1.23 -21.44
CA ALA A 90 10.21 1.48 -20.34
C ALA A 90 9.97 2.84 -19.66
N ALA A 91 8.98 2.89 -18.77
CA ALA A 91 9.00 3.84 -17.67
C ALA A 91 10.29 3.63 -16.85
N THR A 92 10.98 4.71 -16.49
CA THR A 92 12.16 4.65 -15.62
C THR A 92 11.74 4.23 -14.22
N ALA A 93 11.72 2.92 -13.97
CA ALA A 93 11.39 2.35 -12.67
C ALA A 93 12.36 2.87 -11.61
N MET A 94 11.83 3.57 -10.61
CA MET A 94 12.63 3.99 -9.46
C MET A 94 13.08 2.74 -8.69
N PRO A 95 14.39 2.57 -8.41
CA PRO A 95 14.84 1.45 -7.58
C PRO A 95 14.36 1.63 -6.13
N PRO A 96 14.14 0.54 -5.39
CA PRO A 96 13.84 0.63 -3.96
C PRO A 96 15.04 1.22 -3.20
N THR A 97 14.75 2.11 -2.26
CA THR A 97 15.73 2.72 -1.35
C THR A 97 16.24 1.70 -0.33
N LEU A 98 15.42 0.70 0.00
CA LEU A 98 15.73 -0.36 0.95
C LEU A 98 14.92 -1.63 0.59
N VAL A 99 15.47 -2.81 0.85
CA VAL A 99 14.75 -4.08 0.76
C VAL A 99 14.83 -4.77 2.11
N LEU A 100 13.69 -5.23 2.62
CA LEU A 100 13.54 -5.82 3.94
C LEU A 100 13.05 -7.26 3.84
N PRO A 101 13.58 -8.19 4.68
CA PRO A 101 12.87 -9.43 4.97
C PRO A 101 11.56 -9.12 5.70
N LEU A 102 10.62 -10.06 5.63
CA LEU A 102 9.43 -10.03 6.47
C LEU A 102 9.77 -10.27 7.96
N ASP A 103 8.94 -9.71 8.84
CA ASP A 103 9.01 -9.79 10.31
C ASP A 103 7.59 -9.83 10.88
N ASP A 104 7.44 -10.47 12.05
CA ASP A 104 6.17 -10.88 12.66
C ASP A 104 5.88 -10.12 13.97
N ASP A 105 4.67 -9.54 14.11
CA ASP A 105 4.15 -8.95 15.35
C ASP A 105 2.58 -8.94 15.38
N VAL A 106 1.94 -8.53 16.49
CA VAL A 106 0.50 -8.71 16.79
C VAL A 106 -0.24 -7.41 17.19
N GLU A 107 -1.58 -7.29 17.27
CA GLU A 107 -2.61 -7.95 18.15
C GLU A 107 -4.05 -7.57 17.65
N GLU A 108 -5.15 -7.80 18.39
CA GLU A 108 -6.61 -7.70 18.00
C GLU A 108 -7.22 -6.36 17.44
N GLU A 109 -8.52 -6.40 17.05
CA GLU A 109 -9.28 -5.54 16.09
C GLU A 109 -9.61 -4.08 16.51
N PRO A 110 -9.80 -3.08 15.58
CA PRO A 110 -10.84 -3.08 14.53
C PRO A 110 -10.44 -2.53 13.11
N ARG A 111 -11.26 -1.65 12.48
CA ARG A 111 -11.40 -1.48 11.01
C ARG A 111 -10.81 -0.16 10.47
N VAL A 112 -10.21 -0.23 9.27
CA VAL A 112 -9.71 0.89 8.44
C VAL A 112 -10.26 0.74 7.01
N MET A 113 -10.20 1.77 6.15
CA MET A 113 -10.50 1.63 4.71
C MET A 113 -9.25 1.19 3.94
N SER A 114 -9.41 0.27 2.98
CA SER A 114 -8.36 -0.26 2.10
C SER A 114 -8.87 -0.44 0.67
N VAL A 115 -7.99 -0.55 -0.32
CA VAL A 115 -8.36 -1.04 -1.67
C VAL A 115 -7.87 -2.47 -1.81
N VAL A 116 -8.67 -3.36 -2.40
CA VAL A 116 -8.25 -4.72 -2.77
C VAL A 116 -8.43 -4.89 -4.28
N VAL A 117 -7.38 -5.34 -4.96
CA VAL A 117 -7.41 -5.79 -6.35
C VAL A 117 -7.77 -7.26 -6.36
N TYR A 118 -8.79 -7.62 -7.13
CA TYR A 118 -9.22 -8.99 -7.38
C TYR A 118 -8.87 -9.41 -8.81
N HIS A 119 -8.58 -10.70 -9.00
CA HIS A 119 -8.66 -11.36 -10.30
C HIS A 119 -10.06 -12.01 -10.41
N PHE A 120 -10.76 -11.71 -11.50
CA PHE A 120 -12.10 -12.18 -11.79
C PHE A 120 -12.11 -13.68 -12.12
N GLY A 121 -13.05 -14.43 -11.55
CA GLY A 121 -13.26 -15.85 -11.85
C GLY A 121 -14.45 -16.08 -12.78
N GLU A 122 -14.23 -16.50 -14.03
CA GLU A 122 -15.35 -16.82 -14.94
C GLU A 122 -16.19 -18.02 -14.45
N ASP A 123 -15.54 -19.01 -13.81
CA ASP A 123 -16.16 -20.24 -13.25
C ASP A 123 -15.85 -20.45 -11.75
N SER A 124 -15.30 -19.44 -11.05
CA SER A 124 -14.85 -19.54 -9.65
C SER A 124 -15.21 -18.30 -8.81
N GLU A 125 -15.00 -18.37 -7.50
CA GLU A 125 -14.96 -17.15 -6.67
C GLU A 125 -13.81 -16.23 -7.10
N ASP A 126 -14.01 -14.92 -7.00
CA ASP A 126 -12.99 -13.92 -7.33
C ASP A 126 -11.84 -13.95 -6.32
N ILE A 127 -10.60 -13.96 -6.82
CA ILE A 127 -9.41 -14.19 -5.99
C ILE A 127 -8.81 -12.82 -5.60
N PRO A 128 -8.69 -12.47 -4.31
CA PRO A 128 -8.02 -11.25 -3.90
C PRO A 128 -6.50 -11.39 -4.07
N ILE A 129 -5.89 -10.48 -4.83
CA ILE A 129 -4.48 -10.56 -5.25
C ILE A 129 -3.60 -9.55 -4.52
N THR A 130 -4.06 -8.29 -4.39
CA THR A 130 -3.24 -7.21 -3.84
C THR A 130 -4.07 -6.25 -2.99
N ARG A 131 -3.65 -6.04 -1.75
CA ARG A 131 -4.21 -5.02 -0.86
C ARG A 131 -3.36 -3.75 -0.91
N PHE A 132 -4.02 -2.60 -1.00
CA PHE A 132 -3.42 -1.28 -0.79
C PHE A 132 -3.98 -0.68 0.49
N GLU A 133 -3.10 -0.23 1.38
CA GLU A 133 -3.44 0.54 2.59
C GLU A 133 -2.73 1.90 2.54
N LEU A 134 -3.50 2.99 2.58
CA LEU A 134 -2.97 4.28 2.99
C LEU A 134 -2.93 4.31 4.53
N LEU A 135 -1.75 4.53 5.13
CA LEU A 135 -1.64 4.59 6.58
C LEU A 135 -2.39 5.81 7.14
N SER A 136 -2.99 5.66 8.32
CA SER A 136 -3.50 6.78 9.13
C SER A 136 -2.67 6.93 10.42
N PRO A 137 -2.74 8.09 11.11
CA PRO A 137 -2.10 8.26 12.42
C PRO A 137 -2.50 7.20 13.45
N GLY A 138 -3.67 6.55 13.29
CA GLY A 138 -4.08 5.42 14.12
C GLY A 138 -3.28 4.14 13.88
N ASN A 139 -2.85 3.87 12.64
CA ASN A 139 -2.07 2.69 12.24
C ASN A 139 -0.60 2.76 12.71
N LYS A 140 -0.06 3.97 12.91
CA LYS A 140 1.36 4.24 13.13
C LYS A 140 1.79 3.95 14.57
N PRO A 141 3.10 3.71 14.86
CA PRO A 141 3.58 3.46 16.22
C PRO A 141 3.16 4.56 17.22
N GLY A 142 2.53 4.15 18.33
CA GLY A 142 1.91 5.06 19.31
C GLY A 142 0.45 5.44 19.02
N GLY A 143 -0.06 5.12 17.82
CA GLY A 143 -1.47 5.30 17.44
C GLY A 143 -2.40 4.23 18.05
N GLY A 144 -3.66 4.61 18.27
CA GLY A 144 -4.67 3.78 18.94
C GLY A 144 -5.09 2.50 18.20
N HIS A 145 -4.62 2.29 16.96
CA HIS A 145 -4.88 1.10 16.14
C HIS A 145 -3.59 0.46 15.63
N ALA A 146 -2.43 0.76 16.22
CA ALA A 146 -1.13 0.27 15.75
C ALA A 146 -1.05 -1.27 15.77
N LYS A 147 -1.35 -1.88 16.92
CA LYS A 147 -1.41 -3.34 17.10
C LYS A 147 -2.40 -3.99 16.13
N THR A 148 -3.59 -3.41 16.04
CA THR A 148 -4.65 -3.82 15.11
C THR A 148 -4.16 -3.87 13.67
N TYR A 149 -3.43 -2.84 13.25
CA TYR A 149 -2.90 -2.76 11.92
C TYR A 149 -1.83 -3.82 11.66
N LEU A 150 -0.89 -4.01 12.60
CA LEU A 150 0.18 -5.02 12.47
C LEU A 150 -0.39 -6.44 12.31
N ARG A 151 -1.45 -6.81 13.03
CA ARG A 151 -2.15 -8.09 12.81
C ARG A 151 -2.86 -8.14 11.44
N ASN A 152 -3.54 -7.07 11.01
CA ASN A 152 -4.18 -7.05 9.69
C ASN A 152 -3.16 -7.12 8.54
N ARG A 153 -2.00 -6.49 8.71
CA ARG A 153 -0.82 -6.59 7.84
C ARG A 153 -0.33 -8.04 7.78
N ARG A 154 -0.07 -8.66 8.95
CA ARG A 154 0.33 -10.07 9.08
C ARG A 154 -0.66 -11.01 8.37
N ALA A 155 -1.95 -10.91 8.69
CA ALA A 155 -2.98 -11.77 8.12
C ALA A 155 -3.15 -11.62 6.59
N THR A 156 -2.89 -10.42 6.04
CA THR A 156 -2.85 -10.19 4.58
C THR A 156 -1.69 -10.97 3.95
N ILE A 157 -0.51 -10.88 4.55
CA ILE A 157 0.75 -11.51 4.09
C ILE A 157 0.69 -13.04 4.25
N GLU A 158 0.16 -13.55 5.36
CA GLU A 158 -0.04 -14.98 5.62
C GLU A 158 -1.08 -15.62 4.69
N ALA A 159 -2.08 -14.85 4.23
CA ALA A 159 -3.03 -15.27 3.20
C ALA A 159 -2.46 -15.24 1.77
N GLY A 160 -1.20 -14.82 1.59
CA GLY A 160 -0.51 -14.79 0.30
C GLY A 160 -0.82 -13.59 -0.59
N LEU A 161 -1.56 -12.59 -0.10
CA LEU A 161 -1.84 -11.36 -0.84
C LEU A 161 -0.60 -10.44 -0.86
N ASN A 162 -0.33 -9.83 -2.01
CA ASN A 162 0.60 -8.71 -2.08
C ASN A 162 0.06 -7.54 -1.23
N LEU A 163 0.94 -6.80 -0.55
CA LEU A 163 0.55 -5.65 0.28
C LEU A 163 1.34 -4.40 -0.08
N VAL A 164 0.62 -3.34 -0.47
CA VAL A 164 1.16 -2.00 -0.70
C VAL A 164 0.77 -1.09 0.48
N GLU A 165 1.76 -0.58 1.20
CA GLU A 165 1.58 0.33 2.34
C GLU A 165 2.06 1.73 1.93
N ILE A 166 1.16 2.71 1.88
CA ILE A 166 1.44 4.09 1.47
C ILE A 166 1.57 4.94 2.74
N ASP A 167 2.76 5.52 2.98
CA ASP A 167 3.07 6.28 4.18
C ASP A 167 3.47 7.72 3.85
N TRP A 168 2.60 8.66 4.22
CA TRP A 168 2.84 10.11 4.09
C TRP A 168 2.96 10.80 5.47
N LEU A 169 3.12 10.04 6.56
CA LEU A 169 2.96 10.50 7.94
C LEU A 169 4.29 10.77 8.65
N HIS A 170 5.05 11.72 8.10
CA HIS A 170 6.41 12.07 8.53
C HIS A 170 6.59 12.49 10.00
N GLU A 171 5.54 12.90 10.73
CA GLU A 171 5.66 13.23 12.16
C GLU A 171 5.72 11.98 13.06
N THR A 172 5.48 10.78 12.51
CA THR A 172 5.40 9.53 13.28
C THR A 172 6.42 8.50 12.78
N PRO A 173 6.98 7.65 13.66
CA PRO A 173 7.97 6.65 13.26
C PRO A 173 7.47 5.72 12.14
N PRO A 174 8.36 5.19 11.27
CA PRO A 174 7.98 4.22 10.24
C PRO A 174 7.31 2.98 10.87
N ILE A 175 6.47 2.29 10.09
CA ILE A 175 5.67 1.17 10.61
C ILE A 175 6.52 -0.04 11.05
N THR A 176 7.72 -0.17 10.49
CA THR A 176 8.76 -1.12 10.93
C THR A 176 9.96 -0.39 11.51
N ASN A 177 10.55 -0.95 12.56
CA ASN A 177 11.80 -0.48 13.18
C ASN A 177 13.04 -0.68 12.27
N ARG A 178 12.90 -1.41 11.15
CA ARG A 178 13.96 -1.62 10.14
C ARG A 178 14.22 -0.40 9.23
N MET A 179 13.36 0.62 9.28
CA MET A 179 13.51 1.86 8.51
C MET A 179 14.02 3.01 9.40
N PRO A 180 14.92 3.88 8.92
CA PRO A 180 15.36 5.06 9.67
C PRO A 180 14.20 6.03 9.93
N SER A 181 14.08 6.47 11.19
CA SER A 181 12.98 7.32 11.66
C SER A 181 13.24 8.80 11.40
N TYR A 182 12.44 9.39 10.50
CA TYR A 182 12.47 10.81 10.15
C TYR A 182 12.19 11.76 11.34
N PRO A 183 11.13 11.57 12.17
CA PRO A 183 10.89 12.48 13.30
C PRO A 183 11.96 12.36 14.40
N ALA A 184 12.66 11.21 14.48
CA ALA A 184 13.83 11.04 15.33
C ALA A 184 15.15 11.56 14.70
N ARG A 185 15.09 12.14 13.49
CA ARG A 185 16.21 12.70 12.72
C ARG A 185 17.38 11.74 12.55
N GLN A 186 17.08 10.45 12.33
CA GLN A 186 18.11 9.45 12.06
C GLN A 186 18.76 9.69 10.67
N PRO A 187 20.04 9.32 10.49
CA PRO A 187 20.69 9.37 9.19
C PRO A 187 19.90 8.60 8.12
N ASP A 188 19.93 9.11 6.89
CA ASP A 188 19.25 8.53 5.71
C ASP A 188 17.75 8.26 5.88
N ALA A 189 17.10 8.96 6.83
CA ALA A 189 15.65 8.97 6.96
C ALA A 189 14.97 9.85 5.89
N TYR A 190 13.77 9.44 5.51
CA TYR A 190 12.92 10.09 4.52
C TYR A 190 11.52 10.33 5.12
N PRO A 191 10.86 11.45 4.78
CA PRO A 191 9.56 11.79 5.36
C PRO A 191 8.43 10.89 4.84
N TYR A 192 8.55 10.37 3.61
CA TYR A 192 7.49 9.62 2.92
C TYR A 192 8.05 8.34 2.30
N SER A 193 7.22 7.30 2.24
CA SER A 193 7.59 6.02 1.65
C SER A 193 6.38 5.25 1.12
N ILE A 194 6.61 4.40 0.11
CA ILE A 194 5.69 3.34 -0.27
C ILE A 194 6.40 2.01 -0.08
N LEU A 195 5.78 1.07 0.64
CA LEU A 195 6.30 -0.28 0.85
C LEU A 195 5.50 -1.22 -0.06
N ILE A 196 6.16 -2.03 -0.88
CA ILE A 196 5.54 -3.09 -1.68
C ILE A 196 6.06 -4.42 -1.16
N THR A 197 5.17 -5.19 -0.54
CA THR A 197 5.43 -6.53 -0.03
C THR A 197 4.89 -7.57 -1.00
N ASP A 198 5.79 -8.42 -1.49
CA ASP A 198 5.44 -9.64 -2.22
C ASP A 198 5.74 -10.85 -1.30
N PRO A 199 4.72 -11.62 -0.88
CA PRO A 199 4.88 -12.76 0.04
C PRO A 199 5.35 -14.04 -0.67
N ARG A 200 5.59 -14.02 -1.99
CA ARG A 200 5.82 -15.24 -2.79
C ARG A 200 7.31 -15.61 -2.85
N PRO A 201 7.65 -16.90 -3.05
CA PRO A 201 6.76 -18.06 -3.18
C PRO A 201 6.16 -18.55 -1.85
N LEU A 202 6.72 -18.12 -0.70
CA LEU A 202 6.22 -18.42 0.64
C LEU A 202 6.44 -17.21 1.56
N PRO A 203 5.52 -16.86 2.48
CA PRO A 203 5.64 -15.68 3.35
C PRO A 203 6.92 -15.61 4.18
N THR A 204 7.55 -16.75 4.48
CA THR A 204 8.86 -16.84 5.18
C THR A 204 10.07 -16.48 4.31
N SER A 205 9.87 -16.30 3.01
CA SER A 205 10.88 -15.92 2.01
C SER A 205 10.54 -14.66 1.22
N GLY A 206 9.32 -14.13 1.40
CA GLY A 206 8.85 -12.90 0.77
C GLY A 206 9.63 -11.66 1.20
N MET A 207 9.52 -10.61 0.40
CA MET A 207 10.33 -9.39 0.51
C MET A 207 9.45 -8.13 0.49
N THR A 208 9.82 -7.15 1.32
CA THR A 208 9.25 -5.80 1.25
C THR A 208 10.26 -4.86 0.60
N ALA A 209 9.95 -4.38 -0.61
CA ALA A 209 10.67 -3.32 -1.29
C ALA A 209 10.16 -1.95 -0.81
N VAL A 210 11.06 -1.07 -0.35
CA VAL A 210 10.72 0.24 0.23
C VAL A 210 11.18 1.35 -0.71
N TYR A 211 10.26 2.22 -1.10
CA TYR A 211 10.46 3.33 -2.03
C TYR A 211 10.27 4.65 -1.27
N SER A 212 11.38 5.24 -0.82
CA SER A 212 11.40 6.41 0.06
C SER A 212 11.78 7.70 -0.70
N PHE A 213 11.11 8.81 -0.40
CA PHE A 213 11.22 10.06 -1.14
C PHE A 213 10.94 11.31 -0.29
N ARG A 214 11.35 12.48 -0.77
CA ARG A 214 11.26 13.80 -0.09
C ARG A 214 10.20 14.70 -0.74
N VAL A 215 9.91 15.85 -0.12
CA VAL A 215 9.02 16.89 -0.68
C VAL A 215 9.47 17.39 -2.06
N SER A 216 10.78 17.45 -2.28
CA SER A 216 11.41 17.86 -3.54
C SER A 216 11.22 16.87 -4.68
N ASP A 217 10.86 15.63 -4.36
CA ASP A 217 10.96 14.49 -5.26
C ASP A 217 9.54 14.14 -5.73
N PRO A 218 9.32 13.86 -7.03
CA PRO A 218 8.01 13.42 -7.50
C PRO A 218 7.51 12.21 -6.72
N VAL A 219 6.23 12.21 -6.32
CA VAL A 219 5.59 11.00 -5.78
C VAL A 219 5.69 9.91 -6.86
N PRO A 220 6.30 8.74 -6.58
CA PRO A 220 6.73 7.84 -7.64
C PRO A 220 5.56 7.07 -8.26
N SER A 221 5.71 6.72 -9.54
CA SER A 221 4.93 5.64 -10.16
C SER A 221 5.70 4.33 -10.02
N LEU A 222 5.07 3.26 -9.53
CA LEU A 222 5.74 1.99 -9.19
C LEU A 222 5.03 0.79 -9.83
N TRP A 223 5.81 -0.23 -10.18
CA TRP A 223 5.27 -1.53 -10.56
C TRP A 223 4.82 -2.29 -9.31
N VAL A 224 3.54 -2.61 -9.24
CA VAL A 224 2.92 -3.42 -8.18
C VAL A 224 2.65 -4.83 -8.74
N PRO A 225 3.08 -5.91 -8.07
CA PRO A 225 2.81 -7.28 -8.53
C PRO A 225 1.31 -7.61 -8.48
N LEU A 226 0.86 -8.44 -9.42
CA LEU A 226 -0.48 -9.02 -9.49
C LEU A 226 -0.38 -10.56 -9.28
N ALA A 227 -1.18 -11.36 -9.98
CA ALA A 227 -1.02 -12.82 -9.97
C ALA A 227 0.22 -13.21 -10.79
N ASP A 228 0.87 -14.32 -10.43
CA ASP A 228 2.07 -14.84 -11.10
C ASP A 228 3.11 -13.74 -11.44
N ASP A 229 3.63 -13.71 -12.67
CA ASP A 229 4.60 -12.69 -13.13
C ASP A 229 3.95 -11.37 -13.59
N GLU A 230 2.62 -11.20 -13.46
CA GLU A 230 1.93 -9.97 -13.85
C GLU A 230 2.15 -8.81 -12.88
N ARG A 231 1.98 -7.59 -13.39
CA ARG A 231 2.18 -6.35 -12.64
C ARG A 231 1.49 -5.16 -13.30
N VAL A 232 1.01 -4.22 -12.47
CA VAL A 232 0.42 -2.95 -12.89
C VAL A 232 1.34 -1.78 -12.54
N LEU A 233 1.46 -0.78 -13.41
CA LEU A 233 2.18 0.46 -13.13
C LEU A 233 1.22 1.46 -12.49
N VAL A 234 1.38 1.72 -11.19
CA VAL A 234 0.47 2.56 -10.41
C VAL A 234 1.09 3.94 -10.20
N ASP A 235 0.39 5.01 -10.62
CA ASP A 235 0.81 6.40 -10.40
C ASP A 235 0.23 6.95 -9.08
N PHE A 236 0.98 6.79 -8.01
CA PHE A 236 0.61 7.31 -6.68
C PHE A 236 0.64 8.86 -6.62
N GLY A 237 1.37 9.52 -7.52
CA GLY A 237 1.36 10.98 -7.67
C GLY A 237 0.08 11.48 -8.31
N GLN A 238 -0.43 10.79 -9.32
CA GLN A 238 -1.76 11.06 -9.87
C GLN A 238 -2.86 10.86 -8.82
N ALA A 239 -2.78 9.83 -7.98
CA ALA A 239 -3.72 9.64 -6.87
C ALA A 239 -3.67 10.80 -5.85
N TYR A 240 -2.46 11.17 -5.37
CA TYR A 240 -2.26 12.27 -4.42
C TYR A 240 -2.77 13.62 -4.97
N ASN A 241 -2.34 13.98 -6.17
CA ASN A 241 -2.72 15.25 -6.78
C ASN A 241 -4.22 15.30 -7.10
N ASN A 242 -4.84 14.20 -7.56
CA ASN A 242 -6.29 14.15 -7.71
C ASN A 242 -7.06 14.34 -6.39
N THR A 243 -6.51 13.93 -5.24
CA THR A 243 -7.11 14.25 -3.93
C THR A 243 -7.01 15.75 -3.65
N PHE A 244 -5.81 16.32 -3.76
CA PHE A 244 -5.56 17.74 -3.46
C PHE A 244 -6.37 18.68 -4.35
N GLU A 245 -6.33 18.48 -5.67
CA GLU A 245 -6.84 19.44 -6.63
C GLU A 245 -8.37 19.41 -6.73
N ARG A 246 -8.99 18.22 -6.61
CA ARG A 246 -10.44 18.03 -6.75
C ARG A 246 -11.22 18.41 -5.48
N GLN A 247 -10.58 18.56 -4.33
CA GLN A 247 -11.24 18.94 -3.08
C GLN A 247 -10.79 20.31 -2.56
N ARG A 248 -11.66 21.31 -2.75
CA ARG A 248 -11.42 22.72 -2.39
C ARG A 248 -11.01 22.94 -0.93
N VAL A 249 -11.43 22.05 0.00
CA VAL A 249 -11.08 22.15 1.43
C VAL A 249 -9.58 22.01 1.69
N PHE A 250 -8.86 21.18 0.91
CA PHE A 250 -7.41 21.01 1.06
C PHE A 250 -6.68 22.27 0.58
N ALA A 251 -7.03 22.79 -0.60
CA ALA A 251 -6.51 24.07 -1.07
C ALA A 251 -6.76 25.22 -0.07
N MET A 252 -7.95 25.30 0.54
CA MET A 252 -8.28 26.33 1.55
C MET A 252 -7.51 26.20 2.88
N LYS A 253 -6.94 25.03 3.17
CA LYS A 253 -6.07 24.79 4.35
C LYS A 253 -4.57 24.97 4.05
N THR A 254 -4.21 25.27 2.80
CA THR A 254 -2.82 25.26 2.33
C THR A 254 -2.29 26.70 2.25
N HIS A 255 -1.76 27.19 3.37
CA HIS A 255 -1.24 28.54 3.53
C HIS A 255 0.22 28.64 3.07
N TYR A 256 0.43 28.91 1.78
CA TYR A 256 1.76 29.06 1.17
C TYR A 256 2.51 30.34 1.57
N ASP A 257 1.81 31.29 2.19
CA ASP A 257 2.34 32.53 2.77
C ASP A 257 3.10 32.31 4.10
N GLN A 258 2.98 31.12 4.68
CA GLN A 258 3.55 30.74 5.98
C GLN A 258 4.31 29.42 5.84
N LEU A 259 5.46 29.27 6.52
CA LEU A 259 6.16 27.99 6.54
C LEU A 259 5.30 26.88 7.18
N PRO A 260 5.37 25.63 6.71
CA PRO A 260 4.67 24.51 7.35
C PRO A 260 5.16 24.36 8.79
N ALA A 261 4.22 24.36 9.75
CA ALA A 261 4.53 24.37 11.18
C ALA A 261 5.05 23.03 11.71
N ARG A 262 4.99 21.97 10.89
CA ARG A 262 5.38 20.58 11.19
C ARG A 262 6.15 20.03 9.98
N PHE A 263 7.47 19.90 10.11
CA PHE A 263 8.39 19.41 9.09
C PHE A 263 9.73 18.93 9.67
#